data_AF-A0A8I1D931-F1
#
_entry.id   AF-A0A8I1D931-F1
#
_cell.length_a   1.000
_cell.length_b   1.000
_cell.length_c   1.000
_cell.angle_alpha   90.00
_cell.angle_beta   90.00
_cell.angle_gamma   90.00
#
_symmetry.space_group_name_H-M   'P 1'
#
loop_
_entity.id
_entity.type
_entity.pdbx_description
1 polymer ?
#
loop_
_entity_poly.entity_id
_entity_poly.type
_entity_poly.pdbx_seq_one_letter_code
_entity_poly.pdbx_strand_id
1 'polypeptide(L)' 'MVNKGALSKEEALAEYARLTPIMAIEGRTMSEPTQELLVELLQNNITLEDALDSIINRRTQPES' A
#
# COMPACT_ATOMS: atom_id res chain seq x y z
N MET A 1 1.14 19.20 12.82
CA MET A 1 1.03 18.06 11.88
C MET A 1 2.04 17.02 12.33
N VAL A 2 1.61 15.82 12.69
CA VAL A 2 2.53 14.79 13.18
C VAL A 2 3.24 14.22 11.95
N ASN A 3 4.49 14.63 11.73
CA ASN A 3 5.38 13.92 10.83
C ASN A 3 5.79 12.64 11.55
N LYS A 4 4.92 11.61 11.52
CA LYS A 4 5.32 10.28 12.00
C LYS A 4 6.41 9.82 11.03
N GLY A 5 7.63 9.64 11.53
CA GLY A 5 8.71 9.03 10.76
C GLY A 5 8.29 7.67 10.21
N ALA A 6 9.13 7.10 9.32
CA ALA A 6 8.96 5.77 8.75
C ALA A 6 8.39 4.78 9.78
N LEU A 7 7.26 4.14 9.46
CA LEU A 7 6.67 3.13 10.33
C LEU A 7 7.52 1.85 10.34
N SER A 8 7.49 1.10 11.44
CA SER A 8 7.88 -0.32 11.40
C SER A 8 6.92 -1.13 10.54
N LYS A 9 7.30 -2.35 10.17
CA LYS A 9 6.43 -3.23 9.36
C LYS A 9 5.13 -3.53 10.09
N GLU A 10 5.22 -3.78 11.39
CA GLU A 10 4.07 -4.07 12.26
C GLU A 10 3.12 -2.87 12.36
N GLU A 11 3.67 -1.65 12.49
CA GLU A 11 2.86 -0.42 12.51
C GLU A 11 2.20 -0.14 11.17
N ALA A 12 2.92 -0.33 10.05
CA ALA A 12 2.36 -0.17 8.71
C ALA A 12 1.24 -1.17 8.42
N LEU A 13 1.42 -2.44 8.83
CA LEU A 13 0.37 -3.46 8.76
C LEU A 13 -0.83 -3.12 9.66
N ALA A 14 -0.60 -2.55 10.83
CA ALA A 14 -1.67 -2.08 11.70
C ALA A 14 -2.46 -0.93 11.08
N GLU A 15 -1.81 0.02 10.40
CA GLU A 15 -2.50 1.08 9.66
C GLU A 15 -3.28 0.51 8.46
N TYR A 16 -2.74 -0.46 7.72
CA TYR A 16 -3.49 -1.18 6.68
C TYR A 16 -4.75 -1.84 7.26
N ALA A 17 -4.63 -2.55 8.38
CA ALA A 17 -5.76 -3.22 9.03
C ALA A 17 -6.86 -2.24 9.47
N ARG A 18 -6.49 -1.00 9.82
CA ARG A 18 -7.47 0.08 10.13
C ARG A 18 -8.19 0.59 8.89
N LEU A 19 -7.57 0.51 7.71
CA LEU A 19 -8.19 0.90 6.44
C LEU A 19 -9.13 -0.18 5.89
N THR A 20 -8.90 -1.47 6.22
CA THR A 20 -9.70 -2.60 5.70
C THR A 20 -11.22 -2.44 5.89
N PRO A 21 -11.74 -2.02 7.06
CA PRO A 21 -13.19 -1.82 7.23
C PRO A 21 -13.76 -0.71 6.34
N ILE A 22 -12.99 0.37 6.12
CA ILE A 22 -13.40 1.48 5.25
C ILE A 22 -13.49 0.99 3.80
N MET A 23 -12.45 0.28 3.33
CA MET A 23 -12.45 -0.31 1.99
C MET A 23 -13.63 -1.26 1.79
N ALA A 24 -13.93 -2.09 2.79
CA ALA A 24 -15.05 -3.03 2.73
C ALA A 24 -16.42 -2.32 2.62
N ILE A 25 -16.64 -1.25 3.40
CA ILE A 25 -17.87 -0.43 3.30
C ILE A 25 -18.01 0.17 1.90
N GLU A 26 -16.89 0.58 1.29
CA GLU A 26 -16.84 1.13 -0.07
C GLU A 26 -16.89 0.06 -1.18
N GLY A 27 -17.03 -1.23 -0.83
CA GLY A 27 -17.02 -2.34 -1.79
C GLY A 27 -15.68 -2.53 -2.51
N ARG A 28 -14.58 -2.07 -1.91
CA ARG A 28 -13.22 -2.15 -2.46
C ARG A 28 -12.40 -3.21 -1.76
N THR A 29 -11.48 -3.81 -2.50
CA THR A 29 -10.44 -4.70 -1.97
C THR A 29 -9.08 -4.28 -2.49
N MET A 30 -8.04 -4.61 -1.73
CA MET A 30 -6.65 -4.38 -2.12
C MET A 30 -5.99 -5.75 -2.29
N SER A 31 -5.39 -5.99 -3.46
CA SER A 31 -4.62 -7.22 -3.69
C SER A 31 -3.37 -7.25 -2.82
N GLU A 32 -2.90 -8.45 -2.49
CA GLU A 32 -1.69 -8.66 -1.67
C GLU A 32 -0.47 -7.87 -2.19
N PRO A 33 -0.13 -7.88 -3.51
CA PRO A 33 1.03 -7.11 -3.97
C PRO A 33 0.80 -5.59 -3.89
N THR A 34 -0.45 -5.13 -3.86
CA THR A 34 -0.75 -3.70 -3.64
C THR A 34 -0.69 -3.33 -2.17
N GLN A 35 -1.04 -4.27 -1.27
CA GLN A 35 -0.85 -4.11 0.17
C GLN A 35 0.64 -4.01 0.51
N GLU A 36 1.50 -4.82 -0.11
CA GLU A 36 2.96 -4.75 0.08
C GLU A 36 3.51 -3.36 -0.27
N LEU A 37 3.11 -2.81 -1.42
CA LEU A 37 3.51 -1.45 -1.81
C LEU A 37 3.01 -0.38 -0.83
N LEU A 38 1.78 -0.52 -0.30
CA LEU A 38 1.29 0.41 0.71
C LEU A 38 2.11 0.32 2.00
N VAL A 39 2.48 -0.89 2.42
CA VAL A 39 3.36 -1.08 3.57
C VAL A 39 4.70 -0.39 3.32
N GLU A 40 5.37 -0.65 2.21
CA GLU A 40 6.65 -0.03 1.87
C GLU A 40 6.56 1.51 1.80
N LEU A 41 5.47 2.05 1.27
CA LEU A 41 5.20 3.49 1.23
C LEU A 41 5.05 4.08 2.64
N LEU A 42 4.33 3.41 3.54
CA LEU A 42 4.16 3.84 4.95
C LEU A 42 5.47 3.75 5.75
N GLN A 43 6.36 2.85 5.35
CA GLN A 43 7.71 2.75 5.89
C GLN A 43 8.68 3.77 5.25
N ASN A 44 8.23 4.59 4.30
CA ASN A 44 9.07 5.48 3.48
C ASN A 44 10.24 4.75 2.78
N ASN A 45 10.10 3.45 2.51
CA ASN A 45 11.08 2.66 1.75
C ASN A 45 11.01 2.95 0.25
N ILE A 46 9.81 3.34 -0.21
CA ILE A 46 9.53 3.75 -1.59
C ILE A 46 8.76 5.06 -1.59
N THR A 47 8.83 5.80 -2.70
CA THR A 47 7.99 6.99 -2.91
C THR A 47 6.60 6.61 -3.43
N LEU A 48 5.69 7.58 -3.44
CA LEU A 48 4.40 7.39 -4.09
C LEU A 48 4.55 7.14 -5.60
N GLU A 49 5.54 7.77 -6.24
CA GLU A 49 5.83 7.58 -7.67
C GLU A 49 6.23 6.13 -7.97
N ASP A 50 7.16 5.58 -7.18
CA ASP A 50 7.59 4.17 -7.30
C ASP A 50 6.42 3.18 -7.15
N ALA A 51 5.52 3.45 -6.19
CA ALA A 51 4.33 2.64 -5.96
C ALA A 51 3.36 2.69 -7.15
N LEU A 52 3.14 3.89 -7.72
CA LEU A 52 2.29 4.08 -8.89
C LEU A 52 2.86 3.38 -10.13
N ASP A 53 4.16 3.55 -10.37
CA ASP A 53 4.86 2.88 -11.47
C ASP A 53 4.75 1.36 -11.35
N SER A 54 4.93 0.82 -10.14
CA SER A 54 4.78 -0.62 -9.87
C SER A 54 3.36 -1.15 -10.13
N ILE A 55 2.33 -0.34 -9.87
CA ILE A 55 0.93 -0.71 -10.16
C ILE A 55 0.67 -0.65 -11.68
N ILE A 56 1.15 0.38 -12.36
CA ILE A 56 0.97 0.56 -13.80
C ILE A 56 1.66 -0.57 -14.56
N ASN A 57 2.93 -0.87 -14.22
CA ASN A 57 3.72 -1.91 -14.87
C ASN A 57 3.09 -3.31 -14.71
N ARG A 58 2.52 -3.63 -13.54
CA ARG A 58 1.79 -4.89 -13.34
C ARG A 58 0.54 -5.03 -14.21
N ARG A 59 -0.12 -3.91 -14.54
CA ARG A 59 -1.32 -3.92 -15.39
C ARG A 59 -1.01 -3.98 -16.87
N THR A 60 0.19 -3.58 -17.27
CA THR A 60 0.63 -3.56 -18.68
C THR A 60 1.38 -4.82 -19.09
N GLN A 61 1.81 -5.65 -18.13
CA GLN A 61 2.37 -6.98 -18.40
C GLN A 61 1.25 -8.03 -18.47
N PRO A 62 0.96 -8.62 -19.65
CA PRO A 62 0.09 -9.79 -19.73
C PRO A 62 0.77 -10.96 -19.00
N GLU A 63 0.02 -11.64 -18.14
CA GLU A 63 0.45 -12.89 -17.50
C GLU A 63 1.00 -13.82 -18.59
N SER A 64 2.30 -14.13 -18.52
CA SER A 64 3.00 -15.03 -19.44
C SER A 64 2.84 -16.48 -19.00
#